data_AF-A0A954L5A3-F1
#
_entry.id   AF-A0A954L5A3-F1
#
_cell.length_a   1.000
_cell.length_b   1.000
_cell.length_c   1.000
_cell.angle_alpha   90.00
_cell.angle_beta   90.00
_cell.angle_gamma   90.00
#
_symmetry.space_group_name_H-M   'P 1'
#
loop_
_entity.id
_entity.type
_entity.pdbx_description
1 polymer ?
#
loop_
_entity_poly.entity_id
_entity_poly.type
_entity_poly.pdbx_seq_one_letter_code
_entity_poly.pdbx_strand_id
1 'polypeptide(L)' 'KFFDQEMQRAGNRCEFKLYDGQVHGFFNYGKSNNRYFEQTLTEADRFLESLGYLEGEPQVAAWLRSRERADQPGKRR' A
#
# COMPACT_ATOMS: atom_id res chain seq x y z
N LYS A 1 13.40 14.23 -16.74
CA LYS A 1 13.38 12.77 -17.01
C LYS A 1 12.70 12.11 -15.83
N PHE A 2 11.69 11.28 -16.05
CA PHE A 2 11.02 10.57 -14.96
C PHE A 2 11.75 9.26 -14.67
N PHE A 3 11.85 8.91 -13.39
CA PHE A 3 12.65 7.77 -12.94
C PHE A 3 12.13 6.45 -13.50
N ASP A 4 10.80 6.27 -13.55
CA ASP A 4 10.13 5.10 -14.13
C ASP A 4 10.55 4.84 -15.59
N GLN A 5 10.61 5.89 -16.39
CA GLN A 5 11.02 5.80 -17.80
C GLN A 5 12.48 5.38 -17.95
N GLU A 6 13.39 5.91 -17.13
CA GLU A 6 14.80 5.52 -17.18
C GLU A 6 14.98 4.05 -16.72
N MET A 7 14.22 3.61 -15.71
CA MET A 7 14.23 2.22 -15.26
C MET A 7 13.75 1.27 -16.35
N GLN A 8 12.64 1.59 -17.02
CA GLN A 8 12.10 0.80 -18.13
C GLN A 8 13.08 0.74 -19.30
N ARG A 9 13.74 1.85 -19.65
CA ARG A 9 14.78 1.88 -20.69
C ARG A 9 15.98 1.00 -20.36
N ALA A 10 16.31 0.87 -19.09
CA ALA A 10 17.37 -0.03 -18.62
C ALA A 10 16.93 -1.51 -18.54
N GLY A 11 15.70 -1.84 -18.98
CA GLY A 11 15.15 -3.20 -18.93
C GLY A 11 14.61 -3.62 -17.57
N ASN A 12 14.52 -2.70 -16.61
CA ASN A 12 13.95 -2.97 -15.29
C ASN A 12 12.43 -2.83 -15.33
N ARG A 13 11.71 -3.68 -14.59
CA ARG A 13 10.28 -3.47 -14.32
C ARG A 13 10.13 -2.33 -13.31
N CYS A 14 9.36 -1.31 -13.68
CA CYS A 14 9.02 -0.19 -12.79
C CYS A 14 7.57 0.21 -13.05
N GLU A 15 6.75 0.19 -12.00
CA GLU A 15 5.35 0.59 -12.05
C GLU A 15 5.14 1.87 -11.25
N PHE A 16 4.55 2.87 -11.89
CA PHE A 16 4.27 4.15 -11.27
C PHE A 16 2.76 4.35 -11.10
N LYS A 17 2.32 4.50 -9.85
CA LYS A 17 0.91 4.69 -9.48
C LYS A 17 0.70 6.14 -9.02
N LEU A 18 -0.08 6.89 -9.77
CA LEU A 18 -0.43 8.27 -9.45
C LEU A 18 -1.71 8.35 -8.61
N TYR A 19 -1.72 9.26 -7.65
CA TYR A 19 -2.87 9.55 -6.80
C TYR A 19 -3.15 11.06 -6.87
N ASP A 20 -4.06 11.44 -7.75
CA ASP A 20 -4.32 12.83 -8.07
C ASP A 20 -4.75 13.65 -6.84
N GLY A 21 -4.20 14.85 -6.72
CA GLY A 21 -4.49 15.79 -5.64
C GLY A 21 -3.93 15.40 -4.26
N GLN A 22 -3.14 14.33 -4.15
CA GLN A 22 -2.57 13.91 -2.87
C GLN A 22 -1.24 14.59 -2.55
N VAL A 23 -1.04 14.91 -1.27
CA VAL A 23 0.17 15.58 -0.74
C VAL A 23 1.24 14.58 -0.29
N HIS A 24 2.47 15.03 -0.05
CA HIS A 24 3.54 14.16 0.45
C HIS A 24 3.12 13.41 1.74
N GLY A 25 3.35 12.09 1.75
CA GLY A 25 2.99 11.22 2.87
C GLY A 25 1.49 11.07 3.11
N PHE A 26 0.65 11.22 2.08
CA PHE A 26 -0.80 11.00 2.15
C PHE A 26 -1.18 9.55 2.53
N PHE A 27 -0.32 8.59 2.22
CA PHE A 27 -0.55 7.16 2.42
C PHE A 27 -0.16 6.65 3.81
N ASN A 28 0.34 7.51 4.71
CA ASN A 28 0.76 7.08 6.04
C ASN A 28 -0.43 6.58 6.88
N TYR A 29 -0.19 5.58 7.73
CA TYR A 29 -1.19 5.03 8.65
C TYR A 29 -1.85 6.13 9.51
N GLY A 30 -3.15 6.01 9.72
CA GLY A 30 -3.98 6.95 10.46
C GLY A 30 -4.50 8.14 9.64
N LYS A 31 -3.98 8.40 8.43
CA LYS A 31 -4.50 9.47 7.56
C LYS A 31 -5.66 8.99 6.69
N SER A 32 -6.57 9.91 6.35
CA SER A 32 -7.69 9.65 5.43
C SER A 32 -8.46 8.35 5.73
N ASN A 33 -8.69 8.07 7.01
CA ASN A 33 -9.29 6.83 7.51
C ASN A 33 -8.63 5.56 6.95
N ASN A 34 -7.29 5.56 6.84
CA ASN A 34 -6.47 4.49 6.26
C ASN A 34 -6.76 4.14 4.80
N ARG A 35 -7.60 4.90 4.07
CA ARG A 35 -7.95 4.62 2.67
C ARG A 35 -6.71 4.45 1.79
N TYR A 36 -5.83 5.44 1.81
CA TYR A 36 -4.64 5.42 0.96
C TYR A 36 -3.54 4.51 1.50
N PHE A 37 -3.51 4.29 2.81
CA PHE A 37 -2.64 3.28 3.42
C PHE A 37 -3.02 1.88 2.90
N GLU A 38 -4.30 1.53 2.93
CA GLU A 38 -4.82 0.27 2.39
C GLU A 38 -4.52 0.13 0.90
N GLN A 39 -4.83 1.16 0.11
CA GLN A 39 -4.65 1.13 -1.34
C GLN A 39 -3.17 0.97 -1.73
N THR A 40 -2.28 1.79 -1.19
CA THR A 40 -0.86 1.77 -1.57
C THR A 40 -0.17 0.48 -1.15
N LEU A 41 -0.47 -0.06 0.03
CA LEU A 41 0.07 -1.35 0.44
C LEU A 41 -0.52 -2.52 -0.36
N THR A 42 -1.79 -2.45 -0.75
CA THR A 42 -2.39 -3.48 -1.61
C THR A 42 -1.72 -3.50 -3.00
N GLU A 43 -1.43 -2.33 -3.58
CA GLU A 43 -0.69 -2.25 -4.85
C GLU A 43 0.75 -2.74 -4.71
N ALA A 44 1.43 -2.44 -3.59
CA ALA A 44 2.76 -2.95 -3.31
C ALA A 44 2.78 -4.47 -3.13
N ASP A 45 1.79 -5.03 -2.44
CA ASP A 45 1.62 -6.46 -2.20
C ASP A 45 1.46 -7.22 -3.53
N ARG A 46 0.55 -6.76 -4.40
CA ARG A 46 0.37 -7.29 -5.76
C ARG A 46 1.63 -7.21 -6.60
N PHE A 47 2.38 -6.11 -6.49
CA PHE A 47 3.64 -5.98 -7.20
C PHE A 47 4.65 -7.04 -6.72
N LEU A 48 4.78 -7.26 -5.41
CA LEU A 48 5.68 -8.27 -4.85
C LEU A 48 5.23 -9.70 -5.17
N GLU A 49 3.92 -9.99 -5.12
CA GLU A 49 3.33 -11.25 -5.58
C GLU A 49 3.70 -11.52 -7.05
N SER A 50 3.54 -10.52 -7.92
CA SER A 50 3.86 -10.66 -9.35
C SER A 50 5.35 -10.83 -9.66
N LEU A 51 6.22 -10.63 -8.66
CA LEU A 51 7.66 -10.95 -8.73
C LEU A 51 7.99 -12.31 -8.13
N GLY A 52 7.01 -12.99 -7.52
CA GLY A 52 7.17 -14.28 -6.84
C GLY A 52 7.71 -14.17 -5.40
N TYR A 53 7.67 -12.99 -4.78
CA TYR A 53 8.13 -12.81 -3.39
C TYR A 53 7.05 -13.11 -2.35
N LEU A 54 5.79 -13.01 -2.74
CA LEU A 54 4.62 -13.25 -1.90
C LEU A 54 3.67 -14.23 -2.60
N GLU A 55 2.83 -14.89 -1.81
CA GLU A 55 1.83 -15.83 -2.29
C GLU A 55 0.47 -15.50 -1.67
N GLY A 56 -0.58 -15.60 -2.49
CA GLY A 56 -1.97 -15.42 -2.07
C GLY A 56 -2.44 -13.97 -2.09
N GLU A 57 -3.71 -13.78 -1.71
CA GLU A 57 -4.38 -12.49 -1.81
C GLU A 57 -3.89 -11.47 -0.77
N PRO A 58 -3.82 -10.17 -1.13
CA PRO A 58 -3.47 -9.11 -0.19
C PRO A 58 -4.36 -9.07 1.06
N GLN A 59 -3.74 -9.09 2.24
CA GLN A 59 -4.45 -9.15 3.52
C GLN A 59 -4.57 -7.79 4.25
N VAL A 60 -4.17 -6.69 3.61
CA VAL A 60 -4.09 -5.35 4.23
C VAL A 60 -5.42 -4.91 4.86
N ALA A 61 -6.53 -5.12 4.15
CA ALA A 61 -7.88 -4.78 4.62
C ALA A 61 -8.28 -5.61 5.86
N ALA A 62 -7.95 -6.91 5.86
CA ALA A 62 -8.22 -7.79 6.99
C ALA A 62 -7.40 -7.39 8.21
N TRP A 63 -6.14 -7.00 8.00
CA TRP A 63 -5.26 -6.48 9.02
C TRP A 63 -5.80 -5.17 9.63
N LEU A 64 -6.24 -4.21 8.81
CA LEU A 64 -6.85 -2.96 9.30
C LEU A 64 -8.07 -3.22 10.18
N ARG A 65 -8.99 -4.09 9.74
CA ARG A 65 -10.17 -4.50 10.53
C ARG A 65 -9.78 -5.16 11.85
N SER A 66 -8.66 -5.89 11.89
CA SER A 66 -8.17 -6.50 13.13
C SER A 66 -7.64 -5.46 14.12
N ARG A 67 -7.02 -4.38 13.62
CA ARG A 67 -6.49 -3.26 14.42
C ARG A 67 -7.59 -2.38 15.01
N GLU A 68 -8.62 -2.07 14.23
CA GLU A 68 -9.79 -1.32 14.72
C GLU A 68 -10.49 -2.02 15.89
N ARG A 69 -10.57 -3.36 15.84
CA ARG A 69 -11.13 -4.16 16.95
C ARG A 69 -10.26 -4.14 18.21
N ALA A 70 -8.95 -3.98 18.06
CA ALA A 70 -8.01 -3.95 19.18
C ALA A 70 -7.97 -2.59 19.90
N ASP A 71 -8.19 -1.49 19.17
CA ASP A 71 -8.21 -0.12 19.73
C ASP A 71 -9.59 0.35 20.22
N GLN A 72 -10.59 -0.53 20.26
CA GLN A 72 -11.92 -0.20 20.76
C GLN A 72 -11.88 0.06 22.29
N PRO A 73 -12.35 1.24 22.77
CA PRO A 73 -12.30 1.58 24.19
C PRO A 73 -13.12 0.56 25.00
N GLY A 74 -12.44 -0.16 25.91
CA GLY A 74 -13.02 -1.23 26.73
C GLY A 74 -12.42 -2.63 26.52
N LYS A 75 -11.49 -2.82 25.57
CA LYS A 75 -10.82 -4.10 25.32
C LYS A 75 -9.31 -4.15 25.63
N ARG A 76 -8.75 -3.10 26.24
CA ARG A 76 -7.40 -3.18 26.82
C ARG A 76 -7.51 -3.90 28.16
N ARG A 77 -7.11 -5.18 28.18
CA ARG A 77 -6.82 -5.91 29.43
C ARG A 77 -5.65 -5.26 30.14
#